data_AF-A0A0F3IPJ9-F1
#
_entry.id   AF-A0A0F3IPJ9-F1
#
_cell.length_a   1.000
_cell.length_b   1.000
_cell.length_c   1.000
_cell.angle_alpha   90.00
_cell.angle_beta   90.00
_cell.angle_gamma   90.00
#
_symmetry.space_group_name_H-M   'P 1'
#
loop_
_entity.id
_entity.type
_entity.pdbx_description
1 polymer ?
#
loop_
_entity_poly.entity_id
_entity_poly.type
_entity_poly.pdbx_seq_one_letter_code
_entity_poly.pdbx_strand_id
1 'polypeptide(L)'
;MARFILTRLLWMIPSLIVISFLAFVLIQLPPGDFVTTYIATLASSNEVVDQAAALALRERFGLDQPMLVQYFKWIINIVTAGDFGMSFEWQQPVGELIWERMALTLILTFSTLLATWGIALPIGIFSAVKKYSIGDYIVTMFSFIGLAVPSFL
;
A
#
# COMPACT_ATOMS: atom_id res chain seq x y z
N MET A 1 -15.86 -11.37 -23.01
CA MET A 1 -15.60 -10.56 -21.79
C MET A 1 -15.56 -11.39 -20.51
N ALA A 2 -16.61 -12.14 -20.14
CA ALA A 2 -16.60 -12.95 -18.90
C ALA A 2 -15.43 -13.95 -18.79
N ARG A 3 -15.14 -14.72 -19.85
CA ARG A 3 -13.98 -15.62 -19.89
C ARG A 3 -12.65 -14.89 -19.66
N PHE A 4 -12.49 -13.70 -20.23
CA PHE A 4 -11.28 -12.88 -20.08
C PHE A 4 -11.12 -12.38 -18.63
N ILE A 5 -12.20 -11.88 -18.03
CA ILE A 5 -12.21 -11.43 -16.61
C ILE A 5 -11.87 -12.61 -15.70
N LEU A 6 -12.47 -13.78 -15.93
CA LEU A 6 -12.21 -14.98 -15.14
C LEU A 6 -10.74 -15.42 -15.27
N THR A 7 -10.20 -15.44 -16.49
CA THR A 7 -8.78 -15.78 -16.71
C THR A 7 -7.86 -14.79 -16.00
N ARG A 8 -8.14 -13.49 -16.02
CA ARG A 8 -7.38 -12.46 -15.28
C ARG A 8 -7.44 -12.68 -13.76
N LEU A 9 -8.62 -12.94 -13.21
CA LEU A 9 -8.80 -13.22 -11.78
C LEU A 9 -8.04 -14.48 -11.37
N LEU A 10 -8.06 -15.53 -12.18
CA LEU A 10 -7.31 -16.75 -11.92
C LEU A 10 -5.79 -16.52 -11.95
N TRP A 11 -5.28 -15.69 -12.86
CA TRP A 11 -3.86 -15.30 -12.89
C TRP A 11 -3.45 -14.38 -11.73
N MET A 12 -4.41 -13.66 -11.13
CA MET A 12 -4.15 -12.82 -9.96
C MET A 12 -3.79 -13.65 -8.73
N ILE A 13 -4.44 -14.79 -8.52
CA ILE A 13 -4.22 -15.65 -7.35
C ILE A 13 -2.75 -16.08 -7.19
N PRO A 14 -2.08 -16.72 -8.18
CA PRO A 14 -0.68 -17.11 -8.04
C PRO A 14 0.24 -15.90 -7.88
N SER A 15 -0.06 -14.77 -8.53
CA SER A 15 0.74 -13.55 -8.37
C SER A 15 0.67 -12.99 -6.94
N LEU A 16 -0.52 -12.99 -6.34
CA LEU A 16 -0.71 -12.54 -4.96
C LEU A 16 0.04 -13.44 -3.98
N ILE A 17 -0.03 -14.77 -4.17
CA ILE A 17 0.68 -15.73 -3.32
C ILE A 17 2.20 -15.52 -3.39
N VAL A 18 2.75 -15.31 -4.60
CA VAL A 18 4.18 -15.07 -4.77
C VAL A 18 4.59 -13.76 -4.12
N ILE A 19 3.86 -12.67 -4.37
CA ILE A 19 4.17 -11.35 -3.81
C ILE A 19 4.01 -11.35 -2.29
N SER A 20 2.96 -11.96 -1.74
CA SER A 20 2.74 -12.03 -0.30
C SER A 20 3.82 -12.84 0.39
N PHE A 21 4.21 -13.98 -0.18
CA PHE A 21 5.30 -14.79 0.35
C PHE A 21 6.64 -14.06 0.29
N LEU A 22 6.95 -13.40 -0.82
CA LEU A 22 8.16 -12.59 -0.96
C LEU A 22 8.19 -11.44 0.05
N ALA A 23 7.09 -10.70 0.22
CA ALA A 23 6.99 -9.64 1.21
C ALA A 23 7.18 -10.18 2.63
N PHE A 24 6.60 -11.33 2.94
CA PHE A 24 6.75 -11.99 4.23
C PHE A 24 8.20 -12.38 4.51
N VAL A 25 8.88 -12.98 3.53
CA VAL A 25 10.31 -13.31 3.62
C VAL A 25 11.14 -12.05 3.81
N LEU A 26 10.90 -11.00 3.00
CA LEU A 26 11.65 -9.74 3.08
C LEU A 26 11.55 -9.08 4.47
N ILE A 27 10.38 -9.13 5.10
CA ILE A 27 10.17 -8.58 6.45
C ILE A 27 10.86 -9.45 7.53
N GLN A 28 10.98 -10.77 7.32
CA GLN A 28 11.65 -11.68 8.25
C GLN A 28 13.15 -11.89 7.99
N LEU A 29 13.70 -11.33 6.90
CA LEU A 29 15.12 -11.42 6.57
C LEU A 29 16.03 -10.71 7.60
N PRO A 30 15.70 -9.52 8.12
CA PRO A 30 16.50 -8.87 9.15
C PRO A 30 16.60 -9.74 10.41
N PRO A 31 17.78 -9.81 11.06
CA PRO A 31 17.92 -10.55 12.30
C PRO A 31 17.10 -9.88 13.42
N GLY A 32 16.26 -10.67 14.08
CA GLY A 32 15.37 -10.22 15.15
C GLY A 32 13.90 -10.38 14.80
N ASP A 33 13.03 -10.04 15.74
CA ASP A 33 11.58 -10.03 15.58
C ASP A 33 11.00 -8.70 16.10
N PHE A 34 9.69 -8.51 15.96
CA PHE A 34 9.01 -7.32 16.47
C PHE A 34 9.32 -7.07 17.96
N VAL A 35 9.33 -8.13 18.79
CA VAL A 35 9.58 -8.03 20.24
C VAL A 35 11.01 -7.55 20.51
N THR A 36 11.98 -7.96 19.69
CA THR A 36 13.38 -7.55 19.77
C THR A 36 13.52 -6.06 19.50
N THR A 37 12.85 -5.56 18.45
CA THR A 37 12.82 -4.12 18.14
C THR A 37 12.09 -3.33 19.23
N TYR A 38 10.96 -3.85 19.72
CA TYR A 38 10.19 -3.23 20.79
C TYR A 38 10.99 -3.08 22.08
N ILE A 39 11.71 -4.12 22.49
CA ILE A 39 12.60 -4.07 23.66
C ILE A 39 13.73 -3.05 23.44
N ALA A 40 14.33 -3.02 22.25
CA ALA A 40 15.39 -2.07 21.94
C ALA A 40 14.89 -0.61 22.03
N THR A 41 13.66 -0.35 21.58
CA THR A 41 13.02 0.97 21.72
C THR A 41 12.79 1.32 23.19
N LEU A 42 12.24 0.41 24.00
CA LEU A 42 12.02 0.67 25.43
C LEU A 42 13.32 0.88 26.21
N ALA A 43 14.36 0.10 25.90
CA ALA A 43 15.69 0.27 26.48
C ALA A 43 16.28 1.65 26.16
N SER A 44 16.02 2.21 24.98
CA SER A 44 16.43 3.57 24.61
C SER A 44 15.70 4.66 25.40
N SER A 45 14.50 4.36 25.90
CA SER A 45 13.71 5.23 26.78
C SER A 45 13.99 5.01 28.27
N ASN A 46 15.02 4.23 28.61
CA ASN A 46 15.43 3.91 29.98
C ASN A 46 14.37 3.13 30.79
N GLU A 47 13.47 2.43 30.10
CA GLU A 47 12.49 1.51 30.70
C GLU A 47 13.07 0.09 30.75
N VAL A 48 12.90 -0.59 31.90
CA VAL A 48 13.35 -1.98 32.07
C VAL A 48 12.25 -2.90 31.57
N VAL A 49 12.55 -3.69 30.55
CA VAL A 49 11.62 -4.69 30.04
C VAL A 49 11.82 -6.01 30.77
N ASP A 50 10.75 -6.53 31.36
CA ASP A 50 10.72 -7.88 31.94
C ASP A 50 10.86 -8.94 30.82
N GLN A 51 11.84 -9.83 30.97
CA GLN A 51 12.06 -10.92 30.02
C GLN A 51 10.86 -11.89 29.97
N ALA A 52 10.13 -12.05 31.06
CA ALA A 52 8.91 -12.86 31.07
C ALA A 52 7.81 -12.26 30.20
N ALA A 53 7.64 -10.93 30.25
CA ALA A 53 6.70 -10.21 29.39
C ALA A 53 7.08 -10.33 27.90
N ALA A 54 8.38 -10.27 27.59
CA ALA A 54 8.87 -10.46 26.23
C ALA A 54 8.57 -11.86 25.66
N LEU A 55 8.76 -12.92 26.47
CA LEU A 55 8.45 -14.29 26.06
C LEU A 55 6.95 -14.49 25.84
N ALA A 56 6.11 -13.98 26.74
CA ALA A 56 4.66 -14.02 26.59
C ALA A 56 4.20 -13.31 25.31
N LEU A 57 4.85 -12.21 24.94
CA LEU A 57 4.52 -11.46 23.73
C LEU A 57 4.93 -12.22 22.45
N ARG A 58 6.06 -12.92 22.46
CA ARG A 58 6.48 -13.78 21.34
C ARG A 58 5.52 -14.94 21.11
N GLU A 59 5.12 -15.62 22.19
CA GLU A 59 4.16 -16.72 22.12
C GLU A 59 2.80 -16.25 21.64
N ARG A 60 2.31 -15.11 22.15
CA ARG A 60 1.04 -14.51 21.73
C ARG A 60 1.00 -14.20 20.23
N PHE A 61 2.10 -13.73 19.66
CA PHE A 61 2.19 -13.41 18.24
C PHE A 61 2.69 -14.59 17.38
N GLY A 62 2.99 -15.74 17.98
CA GLY A 62 3.51 -16.92 17.30
C GLY A 62 4.89 -16.72 16.67
N LEU A 63 5.68 -15.77 17.18
CA LEU A 63 7.01 -15.43 16.67
C LEU A 63 8.05 -16.51 16.98
N ASP A 64 7.72 -17.42 17.89
CA ASP A 64 8.47 -18.62 18.26
C ASP A 64 8.36 -19.77 17.24
N GLN A 65 7.44 -19.66 16.29
CA GLN A 65 7.14 -20.73 15.32
C GLN A 65 7.98 -20.61 14.05
N PRO A 66 8.18 -21.72 13.29
CA PRO A 66 8.84 -21.66 11.99
C PRO A 66 8.13 -20.71 11.03
N MET A 67 8.90 -19.96 10.22
CA MET A 67 8.40 -18.95 9.26
C MET A 67 7.23 -19.44 8.40
N LEU A 68 7.30 -20.69 7.90
CA LEU A 68 6.23 -21.29 7.10
C LEU A 68 4.92 -21.41 7.89
N VAL A 69 4.98 -21.81 9.16
CA VAL A 69 3.79 -21.93 10.01
C VAL A 69 3.18 -20.56 10.26
N GLN A 70 4.00 -19.54 10.53
CA GLN A 70 3.54 -18.17 10.69
C GLN A 70 2.84 -17.65 9.42
N TYR A 71 3.43 -17.87 8.25
CA TYR A 71 2.86 -17.47 6.96
C TYR A 71 1.49 -18.12 6.70
N PHE A 72 1.38 -19.43 6.89
CA PHE A 72 0.11 -20.12 6.67
C PHE A 72 -0.96 -19.71 7.67
N LYS A 73 -0.62 -19.51 8.95
CA LYS A 73 -1.57 -18.97 9.94
C LYS A 73 -2.08 -17.59 9.54
N TRP A 74 -1.19 -16.71 9.09
CA TRP A 74 -1.55 -15.38 8.64
C TRP A 74 -2.48 -15.42 7.42
N ILE A 75 -2.14 -16.18 6.38
CA ILE A 75 -2.98 -16.33 5.19
C ILE A 75 -4.34 -16.97 5.52
N ILE A 76 -4.38 -18.00 6.37
CA ILE A 76 -5.63 -18.65 6.77
C ILE A 76 -6.54 -17.65 7.50
N ASN A 77 -6.00 -16.84 8.42
CA ASN A 77 -6.79 -15.83 9.14
C ASN A 77 -7.34 -14.75 8.19
N ILE A 78 -6.55 -14.31 7.20
CA ILE A 78 -7.00 -13.38 6.17
C ILE A 78 -8.15 -13.99 5.35
N VAL A 79 -8.00 -15.23 4.90
CA VAL A 79 -8.97 -15.86 3.99
C VAL A 79 -10.25 -16.27 4.71
N THR A 80 -10.16 -16.73 5.96
CA THR A 80 -11.31 -17.28 6.71
C THR A 80 -12.06 -16.22 7.53
N ALA A 81 -11.35 -15.26 8.10
CA ALA A 81 -11.90 -14.25 9.00
C ALA A 81 -11.77 -12.82 8.47
N GLY A 82 -11.04 -12.59 7.38
CA GLY A 82 -10.69 -11.24 6.94
C GLY A 82 -9.73 -10.54 7.90
N ASP A 83 -9.06 -11.30 8.78
CA ASP A 83 -8.18 -10.75 9.81
C ASP A 83 -6.74 -10.67 9.28
N PHE A 84 -6.30 -9.44 9.01
CA PHE A 84 -4.94 -9.12 8.56
C PHE A 84 -3.93 -9.04 9.73
N GLY A 85 -4.40 -9.15 10.96
CA GLY A 85 -3.64 -8.97 12.19
C GLY A 85 -3.63 -7.53 12.68
N MET A 86 -2.80 -7.31 13.69
CA MET A 86 -2.61 -6.01 14.33
C MET A 86 -1.34 -5.35 13.82
N SER A 87 -1.42 -4.06 13.49
CA SER A 87 -0.23 -3.26 13.24
C SER A 87 0.49 -3.04 14.56
N PHE A 88 1.73 -3.51 14.66
CA PHE A 88 2.51 -3.34 15.88
C PHE A 88 2.96 -1.90 16.14
N GLU A 89 3.15 -1.10 15.09
CA GLU A 89 3.54 0.30 15.18
C GLU A 89 2.35 1.17 15.61
N TRP A 90 1.25 1.09 14.86
CA TRP A 90 0.04 1.89 15.08
C TRP A 90 -0.94 1.33 16.12
N GLN A 91 -0.65 0.14 16.68
CA GLN A 91 -1.47 -0.57 17.68
C GLN A 91 -2.96 -0.71 17.31
N GLN A 92 -3.26 -0.92 16.03
CA GLN A 92 -4.62 -0.98 15.49
C GLN A 92 -4.74 -2.07 14.40
N PRO A 93 -5.96 -2.55 14.09
CA PRO A 93 -6.15 -3.59 13.08
C PRO A 93 -5.61 -3.16 11.71
N VAL A 94 -4.83 -4.03 11.07
CA VAL A 94 -4.22 -3.73 9.75
C VAL A 94 -5.28 -3.46 8.69
N GLY A 95 -6.43 -4.16 8.78
CA GLY A 95 -7.55 -3.94 7.85
C GLY A 95 -8.11 -2.52 7.89
N GLU A 96 -8.21 -1.92 9.08
CA GLU A 96 -8.67 -0.53 9.25
C GLU A 96 -7.66 0.45 8.65
N LEU A 97 -6.37 0.24 8.94
CA LEU A 97 -5.29 1.07 8.42
C LEU A 97 -5.21 1.03 6.88
N ILE A 98 -5.40 -0.16 6.28
CA ILE A 98 -5.47 -0.32 4.82
C ILE A 98 -6.67 0.44 4.28
N TRP A 99 -7.84 0.29 4.90
CA TRP A 99 -9.06 0.94 4.42
C TRP A 99 -8.97 2.46 4.49
N GLU A 100 -8.47 3.02 5.59
CA GLU A 100 -8.29 4.46 5.76
C GLU A 100 -7.40 5.06 4.66
N ARG A 101 -6.23 4.45 4.42
CA ARG A 101 -5.28 4.90 3.40
C ARG A 101 -5.82 4.70 1.98
N MET A 102 -6.50 3.58 1.73
CA MET A 102 -7.09 3.29 0.43
C MET A 102 -8.24 4.25 0.13
N ALA A 103 -9.11 4.55 1.09
CA ALA A 103 -10.21 5.50 0.91
C ALA A 103 -9.69 6.90 0.54
N LEU A 104 -8.68 7.39 1.25
CA LEU A 104 -8.03 8.65 0.92
C LEU A 104 -7.41 8.65 -0.47
N THR A 105 -6.70 7.57 -0.83
CA THR A 105 -6.09 7.41 -2.17
C THR A 105 -7.14 7.40 -3.27
N LEU A 106 -8.27 6.71 -3.06
CA LEU A 106 -9.38 6.67 -4.00
C LEU A 106 -10.00 8.06 -4.17
N ILE A 107 -10.32 8.75 -3.08
CA ILE A 107 -10.89 10.10 -3.13
C ILE A 107 -9.96 11.04 -3.90
N LEU A 108 -8.66 11.04 -3.58
CA LEU A 108 -7.67 11.85 -4.28
C LEU A 108 -7.61 11.50 -5.77
N THR A 109 -7.44 10.22 -6.09
CA THR A 109 -7.31 9.76 -7.48
C THR A 109 -8.54 10.10 -8.31
N PHE A 110 -9.74 9.83 -7.81
CA PHE A 110 -10.98 10.14 -8.53
C PHE A 110 -11.18 11.65 -8.67
N SER A 111 -10.91 12.44 -7.64
CA SER A 111 -11.03 13.90 -7.70
C SER A 111 -10.05 14.49 -8.71
N THR A 112 -8.79 14.05 -8.68
CA THR A 112 -7.77 14.46 -9.64
C THR A 112 -8.17 14.04 -11.05
N LEU A 113 -8.63 12.81 -11.27
CA LEU A 113 -9.05 12.33 -12.59
C LEU A 113 -10.18 13.19 -13.17
N LEU A 114 -11.21 13.48 -12.36
CA LEU A 114 -12.33 14.31 -12.77
C LEU A 114 -11.89 15.74 -13.10
N ALA A 115 -11.04 16.34 -12.26
CA ALA A 115 -10.48 17.66 -12.51
C ALA A 115 -9.63 17.68 -13.79
N THR A 116 -8.75 16.69 -13.97
CA THR A 116 -7.91 16.55 -15.16
C THR A 116 -8.76 16.42 -16.41
N TRP A 117 -9.75 15.53 -16.44
CA TRP A 117 -10.62 15.40 -17.61
C TRP A 117 -11.49 16.64 -17.85
N GLY A 118 -12.01 17.23 -16.78
CA GLY A 118 -12.81 18.45 -16.84
C GLY A 118 -12.05 19.65 -17.42
N ILE A 119 -10.73 19.69 -17.29
CA ILE A 119 -9.88 20.78 -17.81
C ILE A 119 -9.22 20.38 -19.14
N ALA A 120 -8.57 19.22 -19.18
CA ALA A 120 -7.76 18.79 -20.32
C ALA A 120 -8.62 18.48 -21.56
N LEU A 121 -9.82 17.90 -21.40
CA LEU A 121 -10.66 17.59 -22.56
C LEU A 121 -11.18 18.86 -23.25
N PRO A 122 -11.80 19.84 -22.55
CA PRO A 122 -12.23 21.08 -23.22
C PRO A 122 -11.07 21.85 -23.85
N ILE A 123 -9.93 21.92 -23.16
CA ILE A 123 -8.72 22.58 -23.66
C ILE A 123 -8.21 21.89 -24.93
N GLY A 124 -8.12 20.56 -24.91
CA GLY A 124 -7.69 19.76 -26.06
C GLY A 124 -8.64 19.91 -27.25
N ILE A 125 -9.95 19.90 -27.01
CA ILE A 125 -10.97 20.14 -28.05
C ILE A 125 -10.84 21.55 -28.62
N PHE A 126 -10.68 22.57 -27.77
CA PHE A 126 -10.51 23.96 -28.20
C PHE A 126 -9.28 24.15 -29.10
N SER A 127 -8.12 23.63 -28.68
CA SER A 127 -6.88 23.67 -29.46
C SER A 127 -7.04 22.93 -30.79
N ALA A 128 -7.72 21.77 -30.79
CA ALA A 128 -7.97 20.99 -32.00
C ALA A 128 -8.91 21.68 -33.01
N VAL A 129 -9.89 22.46 -32.54
CA VAL A 129 -10.83 23.19 -33.42
C VAL A 129 -10.24 24.52 -33.90
N LYS A 130 -9.52 25.25 -33.03
CA LYS A 130 -8.92 26.57 -33.34
C LYS A 130 -7.39 26.50 -33.53
N LYS A 131 -6.95 25.55 -34.35
CA LYS A 131 -5.53 25.32 -34.63
C LYS A 131 -4.83 26.59 -35.12
N TYR A 132 -3.59 26.80 -34.68
CA TYR A 132 -2.74 27.95 -35.04
C TYR A 132 -3.26 29.31 -34.58
N SER A 133 -4.27 29.35 -33.69
CA SER A 133 -4.75 30.59 -33.09
C SER A 133 -3.85 31.02 -31.91
N ILE A 134 -3.90 32.30 -31.53
CA ILE A 134 -3.15 32.80 -30.36
C ILE A 134 -3.53 32.02 -29.09
N GLY A 135 -4.81 31.68 -28.92
CA GLY A 135 -5.28 30.89 -27.78
C GLY A 135 -4.70 29.47 -27.76
N ASP A 136 -4.56 28.83 -28.92
CA ASP A 136 -3.92 27.53 -29.08
C ASP A 136 -2.44 27.57 -28.67
N TYR A 137 -1.68 28.57 -29.14
CA TYR A 137 -0.28 28.76 -28.74
C TYR A 137 -0.11 28.98 -27.24
N ILE A 138 -0.97 29.82 -26.61
CA ILE A 138 -0.91 30.09 -25.17
C ILE A 138 -1.12 28.80 -24.37
N VAL A 139 -2.21 28.10 -24.66
CA VAL A 139 -2.57 26.85 -23.98
C VAL A 139 -1.49 25.79 -24.15
N THR A 140 -0.97 25.65 -25.37
CA THR A 140 0.06 24.67 -25.69
C THR A 140 1.36 24.98 -24.94
N MET A 141 1.75 26.26 -24.86
CA MET A 141 2.91 26.69 -24.07
C MET A 141 2.77 26.31 -22.59
N PHE A 142 1.63 26.64 -21.96
CA PHE A 142 1.38 26.26 -20.56
C PHE A 142 1.34 24.74 -20.36
N SER A 143 0.79 23.99 -21.32
CA SER A 143 0.77 22.53 -21.28
C SER A 143 2.19 21.95 -21.31
N PHE A 144 3.06 22.50 -22.16
CA PHE A 144 4.47 22.09 -22.21
C PHE A 144 5.25 22.44 -20.94
N ILE A 145 4.98 23.60 -20.33
CA ILE A 145 5.56 23.94 -19.02
C ILE A 145 5.13 22.90 -17.99
N GLY A 146 3.84 22.57 -17.92
CA GLY A 146 3.33 21.56 -16.99
C GLY A 146 3.95 20.17 -17.20
N LEU A 147 4.16 19.77 -18.45
CA LEU A 147 4.86 18.51 -18.79
C LEU A 147 6.36 18.53 -18.46
N ALA A 148 6.99 19.69 -18.53
CA ALA A 148 8.41 19.86 -18.23
C ALA A 148 8.71 19.91 -16.73
N VAL A 149 7.72 20.24 -15.89
CA VAL A 149 7.85 20.21 -14.42
C VAL A 149 7.85 18.75 -13.94
N PRO A 150 8.93 18.28 -13.28
CA PRO A 150 8.97 16.95 -12.71
C PRO A 150 7.90 16.75 -11.63
N SER A 151 7.26 15.59 -11.61
CA SER A 151 6.16 15.26 -10.68
C SER A 151 6.57 15.07 -9.22
N PHE A 152 7.85 15.26 -8.88
CA PHE A 152 8.42 15.03 -7.55
C PHE A 152 8.96 16.31 -6.88
N LEU A 153 8.82 17.46 -7.54
CA LEU A 153 9.01 18.80 -6.95
C LEU A 153 7.69 19.28 -6.34
#